data_AF-A0A7S2G8E9-F1
#
_entry.id   AF-A0A7S2G8E9-F1
#
_cell.length_a   1.000
_cell.length_b   1.000
_cell.length_c   1.000
_cell.angle_alpha   90.00
_cell.angle_beta   90.00
_cell.angle_gamma   90.00
#
_symmetry.space_group_name_H-M   'P 1'
#
loop_
_entity.id
_entity.type
_entity.pdbx_description
1 polymer ?
#
loop_
_entity_poly.entity_id
_entity_poly.type
_entity_poly.pdbx_seq_one_letter_code
_entity_poly.pdbx_strand_id
1 'polypeptide(L)'
;HELHHKFKQSAGAFTLDFKGLSTFYSGLEGVVGPPQPNLFEGMRRDHCKCDDSDTEFVATNYGVKTRSRIEWWFVTAPEEGLAELRLASYPAEDPRLLA
;
A
#
# COMPACT_ATOMS: atom_id res chain seq x y z
N HIS A 1 -14.68 18.41 16.16
CA HIS A 1 -14.17 18.76 14.82
C HIS A 1 -12.80 18.14 14.64
N GLU A 2 -12.73 16.92 14.12
CA GLU A 2 -11.58 16.00 14.25
C GLU A 2 -10.90 15.67 12.92
N LEU A 3 -11.01 16.53 11.90
CA LEU A 3 -10.53 16.22 10.55
C LEU A 3 -9.07 16.59 10.25
N HIS A 4 -8.34 17.21 11.19
CA HIS A 4 -7.20 18.07 10.84
C HIS A 4 -5.79 17.62 11.29
N HIS A 5 -5.59 16.47 11.95
CA HIS A 5 -4.23 16.06 12.32
C HIS A 5 -3.50 15.30 11.21
N LYS A 6 -4.19 14.44 10.45
CA LYS A 6 -3.57 13.59 9.40
C LYS A 6 -3.03 14.39 8.21
N PHE A 7 -3.59 15.57 7.94
CA PHE A 7 -3.20 16.44 6.82
C PHE A 7 -2.56 17.75 7.26
N LYS A 8 -2.09 17.84 8.51
CA LYS A 8 -1.37 19.03 8.97
C LYS A 8 -0.09 19.17 8.15
N GLN A 9 -0.11 20.07 7.17
CA GLN A 9 1.08 20.61 6.54
C GLN A 9 1.87 21.34 7.63
N SER A 10 2.75 20.62 8.33
CA SER A 10 3.92 21.26 8.89
C SER A 10 4.70 21.78 7.69
N ALA A 11 4.96 23.09 7.66
CA ALA A 11 5.74 23.71 6.60
C ALA A 11 7.08 22.95 6.49
N GLY A 12 7.25 22.18 5.39
CA GLY A 12 8.44 21.35 5.15
C GLY A 12 8.23 19.83 5.12
N ALA A 13 7.02 19.29 5.33
CA ALA A 13 6.81 17.83 5.36
C ALA A 13 6.92 17.14 3.98
N PHE A 14 6.55 17.81 2.89
CA PHE A 14 6.74 17.37 1.51
C PHE A 14 6.52 18.56 0.55
N THR A 15 7.24 18.60 -0.56
CA THR A 15 7.01 19.58 -1.62
C THR A 15 5.93 19.05 -2.56
N LEU A 16 4.84 19.81 -2.72
CA LEU A 16 3.86 19.53 -3.76
C LEU A 16 4.47 19.92 -5.11
N ASP A 17 4.66 18.94 -5.98
CA ASP A 17 5.11 19.15 -7.36
C ASP A 17 3.92 19.06 -8.31
N PHE A 18 3.65 20.15 -9.03
CA PHE A 18 2.65 20.18 -10.08
C PHE A 18 3.34 19.93 -11.41
N LYS A 19 3.03 18.80 -12.05
CA LYS A 19 3.52 18.53 -13.40
C LYS A 19 2.94 19.52 -14.41
N GLY A 20 3.59 19.63 -15.57
CA GLY A 20 3.20 20.56 -16.63
C GLY A 20 1.83 20.29 -17.26
N LEU A 21 1.39 21.22 -18.11
CA LEU A 21 0.09 21.19 -18.78
C LEU A 21 -0.18 19.87 -19.54
N SER A 22 0.86 19.25 -20.11
CA SER A 22 0.75 17.96 -20.80
C SER A 22 0.28 16.84 -19.87
N THR A 23 0.74 16.80 -18.62
CA THR A 23 0.30 15.82 -17.63
C THR A 23 -1.15 16.09 -17.19
N PHE A 24 -1.53 17.36 -17.10
CA PHE A 24 -2.92 17.71 -16.80
C PHE A 24 -3.88 17.15 -17.86
N TYR A 25 -3.54 17.29 -19.14
CA TYR A 25 -4.38 16.77 -20.24
C TYR A 25 -4.27 15.26 -20.44
N SER A 26 -3.13 14.64 -20.14
CA SER A 26 -2.99 13.18 -20.23
C SER A 26 -3.76 12.44 -19.13
N GLY A 27 -4.18 13.15 -18.08
CA GLY A 27 -4.85 12.55 -16.92
C GLY A 27 -3.98 11.53 -16.18
N LEU A 28 -4.62 10.75 -15.31
CA LEU A 28 -3.95 9.70 -14.54
C LEU A 28 -3.36 8.60 -15.44
N GLU A 29 -4.03 8.30 -16.56
CA GLU A 29 -3.58 7.31 -17.54
C GLU A 29 -2.20 7.64 -18.11
N GLY A 30 -1.92 8.92 -18.39
CA GLY A 30 -0.58 9.34 -18.82
C GLY A 30 0.50 9.23 -17.74
N VAL A 31 0.13 8.96 -16.49
CA VAL A 31 1.05 8.79 -15.36
C VAL A 31 1.22 7.32 -14.98
N VAL A 32 0.13 6.58 -14.83
CA VAL A 32 0.13 5.19 -14.33
C VAL A 32 -0.23 4.14 -15.39
N GLY A 33 -0.53 4.58 -16.62
CA GLY A 33 -0.98 3.72 -17.71
C GLY A 33 -2.48 3.43 -17.68
N PRO A 34 -3.00 2.73 -18.71
CA PRO A 34 -4.40 2.34 -18.78
C PRO A 34 -4.73 1.30 -17.70
N PRO A 35 -6.01 1.21 -17.28
CA PRO A 35 -6.43 0.19 -16.33
C PRO A 35 -6.20 -1.22 -16.89
N GLN A 36 -5.80 -2.15 -16.03
CA GLN A 36 -5.71 -3.56 -16.41
C GLN A 36 -7.14 -4.10 -16.65
N PRO A 37 -7.44 -4.65 -17.85
CA PRO A 37 -8.78 -5.12 -18.18
C PRO A 37 -9.20 -6.31 -17.31
N ASN A 38 -8.23 -7.13 -16.88
CA ASN A 38 -8.44 -8.14 -15.85
C ASN A 38 -8.05 -7.55 -14.49
N LEU A 39 -9.04 -6.98 -13.80
CA LEU A 39 -8.85 -6.25 -12.56
C LEU A 39 -8.17 -7.11 -11.49
N PHE A 40 -8.64 -8.34 -11.28
CA PHE A 40 -8.12 -9.21 -10.21
C PHE A 40 -6.67 -9.61 -10.46
N GLU A 41 -6.33 -9.98 -11.69
CA GLU A 41 -4.93 -10.27 -12.06
C GLU A 41 -4.04 -9.03 -11.98
N GLY A 42 -4.57 -7.86 -12.36
CA GLY A 42 -3.88 -6.58 -12.20
C GLY A 42 -3.55 -6.30 -10.73
N MET A 43 -4.55 -6.39 -9.85
CA MET A 43 -4.38 -6.19 -8.42
C MET A 43 -3.38 -7.19 -7.82
N ARG A 44 -3.47 -8.47 -8.20
CA ARG A 44 -2.53 -9.51 -7.75
C ARG A 44 -1.10 -9.21 -8.19
N ARG A 45 -0.90 -8.81 -9.45
CA ARG A 45 0.41 -8.43 -9.98
C ARG A 45 0.97 -7.24 -9.20
N ASP A 46 0.17 -6.20 -9.00
CA ASP A 46 0.62 -4.98 -8.34
C ASP A 46 1.07 -5.27 -6.90
N HIS A 47 0.33 -6.09 -6.15
CA HIS A 47 0.71 -6.43 -4.77
C HIS A 47 1.80 -7.49 -4.65
N CYS A 48 1.91 -8.43 -5.61
CA CYS A 48 2.77 -9.61 -5.46
C CYS A 48 4.01 -9.62 -6.36
N LYS A 49 4.06 -8.81 -7.43
CA LYS A 49 5.06 -8.93 -8.50
C LYS A 49 5.76 -7.63 -8.88
N CYS A 50 5.25 -6.46 -8.52
CA CYS A 50 5.96 -5.20 -8.72
C CYS A 50 7.21 -5.09 -7.83
N ASP A 51 8.13 -4.19 -8.19
CA ASP A 51 9.44 -4.04 -7.54
C ASP A 51 9.33 -3.72 -6.04
N ASP A 52 8.24 -3.08 -5.63
CA ASP A 52 7.96 -2.71 -4.24
C ASP A 52 7.10 -3.73 -3.49
N SER A 53 6.69 -4.83 -4.12
CA SER A 53 5.83 -5.87 -3.52
C SER A 53 6.41 -6.49 -2.25
N ASP A 54 7.74 -6.52 -2.16
CA ASP A 54 8.51 -7.04 -1.02
C ASP A 54 9.08 -5.92 -0.12
N THR A 55 8.78 -4.65 -0.40
CA THR A 55 9.20 -3.53 0.46
C THR A 55 8.46 -3.60 1.78
N GLU A 56 9.23 -3.61 2.87
CA GLU A 56 8.68 -3.61 4.23
C GLU A 56 8.16 -2.22 4.59
N PHE A 57 6.98 -2.17 5.19
CA PHE A 57 6.46 -0.99 5.84
C PHE A 57 5.89 -1.33 7.22
N VAL A 58 5.82 -0.32 8.07
CA VAL A 58 5.38 -0.44 9.46
C VAL A 58 4.26 0.54 9.72
N ALA A 59 3.12 0.03 10.17
CA ALA A 59 2.05 0.85 10.71
C ALA A 59 2.43 1.27 12.14
N THR A 60 3.05 2.44 12.27
CA THR A 60 3.71 2.87 13.52
C THR A 60 2.76 3.02 14.71
N ASN A 61 1.47 3.21 14.49
CA ASN A 61 0.48 3.38 15.54
C ASN A 61 -0.01 2.07 16.17
N TYR A 62 0.16 0.92 15.51
CA TYR A 62 -0.20 -0.40 16.06
C TYR A 62 0.88 -1.48 15.83
N GLY A 63 2.06 -1.10 15.36
CA GLY A 63 3.27 -1.93 15.34
C GLY A 63 3.32 -3.02 14.26
N VAL A 64 2.30 -3.13 13.40
CA VAL A 64 2.29 -4.15 12.34
C VAL A 64 3.39 -3.83 11.33
N LYS A 65 4.30 -4.78 11.16
CA LYS A 65 5.35 -4.78 10.15
C LYS A 65 5.00 -5.80 9.07
N THR A 66 4.82 -5.33 7.84
CA THR A 66 4.32 -6.17 6.75
C THR A 66 4.88 -5.70 5.39
N ARG A 67 4.45 -6.37 4.31
CA ARG A 67 4.78 -6.06 2.91
C ARG A 67 3.49 -6.16 2.10
N SER A 68 3.44 -5.50 0.94
CA SER A 68 2.26 -5.52 0.08
C SER A 68 1.82 -6.95 -0.29
N ARG A 69 2.78 -7.83 -0.60
CA ARG A 69 2.50 -9.25 -0.88
C ARG A 69 1.85 -9.98 0.29
N ILE A 70 2.26 -9.68 1.53
CA ILE A 70 1.71 -10.33 2.73
C ILE A 70 0.26 -9.90 2.94
N GLU A 71 -0.04 -8.59 2.82
CA GLU A 71 -1.39 -8.06 2.97
C GLU A 71 -2.36 -8.59 1.90
N TRP A 72 -1.89 -8.75 0.66
CA TRP A 72 -2.69 -9.36 -0.41
C TRP A 72 -3.19 -10.75 -0.02
N TRP A 73 -2.26 -11.64 0.34
CA TRP A 73 -2.57 -13.02 0.69
C TRP A 73 -3.45 -13.12 1.94
N PHE A 74 -3.23 -12.28 2.95
CA PHE A 74 -4.07 -12.21 4.14
C PHE A 74 -5.55 -11.94 3.81
N VAL A 75 -5.80 -11.08 2.81
CA VAL A 75 -7.17 -10.69 2.44
C VAL A 75 -7.80 -11.65 1.44
N THR A 76 -7.04 -12.14 0.44
CA THR A 76 -7.64 -12.88 -0.68
C THR A 76 -7.73 -14.38 -0.46
N ALA A 77 -6.78 -14.97 0.27
CA ALA A 77 -6.70 -16.42 0.51
C ALA A 77 -5.75 -16.71 1.69
N PRO A 78 -6.19 -16.45 2.94
CA PRO A 78 -5.28 -16.44 4.09
C PRO A 78 -4.63 -17.80 4.38
N GLU A 79 -5.34 -18.92 4.22
CA GLU A 79 -4.78 -20.24 4.48
C GLU A 79 -3.73 -20.63 3.42
N GLU A 80 -4.03 -20.38 2.15
CA GLU A 80 -3.10 -20.61 1.04
C GLU A 80 -1.88 -19.68 1.13
N GLY A 81 -2.13 -18.44 1.54
CA GLY A 81 -1.13 -17.41 1.69
C GLY A 81 -0.06 -17.74 2.73
N LEU A 82 -0.43 -18.33 3.87
CA LEU A 82 0.55 -18.82 4.85
C LEU A 82 1.50 -19.85 4.23
N ALA A 83 0.98 -20.76 3.40
CA ALA A 83 1.77 -21.77 2.71
C ALA A 83 2.68 -21.14 1.63
N GLU A 84 2.14 -20.29 0.77
CA GLU A 84 2.88 -19.60 -0.30
C GLU A 84 4.01 -18.72 0.25
N LEU A 85 3.71 -17.96 1.31
CA LEU A 85 4.66 -17.03 1.94
C LEU A 85 5.60 -17.73 2.93
N ARG A 86 5.36 -19.01 3.23
CA ARG A 86 6.09 -19.81 4.24
C ARG A 86 6.08 -19.14 5.61
N LEU A 87 4.91 -18.63 6.01
CA LEU A 87 4.68 -17.99 7.30
C LEU A 87 3.94 -18.95 8.24
N ALA A 88 4.32 -18.94 9.53
CA ALA A 88 3.58 -19.66 10.56
C ALA A 88 2.28 -18.94 10.95
N SER A 89 2.29 -17.62 10.88
CA SER A 89 1.15 -16.73 11.13
C SER A 89 1.37 -15.39 10.42
N TYR A 90 0.28 -14.66 10.16
CA TYR A 90 0.38 -13.29 9.64
C TYR A 90 0.93 -12.30 10.67
N PRO A 91 1.50 -11.17 10.23
CA PRO A 91 1.84 -10.06 11.11
C PRO A 91 0.62 -9.61 11.92
N ALA A 92 0.83 -9.38 13.21
CA ALA A 92 -0.21 -8.95 14.14
C ALA A 92 0.21 -7.64 14.83
N GLU A 93 -0.79 -6.94 15.36
CA GLU A 93 -0.60 -5.71 16.12
C GLU A 93 0.22 -5.95 17.39
N ASP A 94 0.99 -4.95 17.80
CA ASP A 94 1.70 -4.95 19.07
C ASP A 94 0.73 -4.53 20.18
N PRO A 95 0.36 -5.42 21.12
CA PRO A 95 -0.59 -5.09 22.18
C PRO A 95 -0.16 -3.93 23.06
N ARG A 96 1.15 -3.60 23.09
CA ARG A 96 1.69 -2.47 23.86
C ARG A 96 1.40 -1.11 23.22
N LEU A 97 1.04 -1.09 21.93
CA LEU A 97 0.71 0.11 21.16
C LEU A 97 -0.80 0.33 21.03
N LEU A 98 -1.61 -0.66 21.41
CA LEU A 98 -3.06 -0.56 21.49
C LEU A 98 -3.44 0.10 22.83
N ALA A 99 -3.59 1.43 22.80
CA ALA A 99 -4.04 2.24 23.93
C ALA A 99 -5.57 2.33 24.01
#